data_AF-A0A7Z9QU19-F1
#
_entry.id   AF-A0A7Z9QU19-F1
#
_cell.length_a   1.000
_cell.length_b   1.000
_cell.length_c   1.000
_cell.angle_alpha   90.00
_cell.angle_beta   90.00
_cell.angle_gamma   90.00
#
_symmetry.space_group_name_H-M   'P 1'
#
loop_
_entity.id
_entity.type
_entity.pdbx_description
1 polymer ?
#
loop_
_entity_poly.entity_id
_entity_poly.type
_entity_poly.pdbx_seq_one_letter_code
_entity_poly.pdbx_strand_id
1 'polypeptide(L)'
;MLKSLSKFQCYLIFTLSLLCLWQFQIIASAKAIDDAMLILTFDKAAMKINGGKPVQVTDMSGNENHGLINGKGGKSVGGDPPEIVLGKYGNALQFSGKNWVEVVDSKTLRITDALTMTAWVKPKSIAGEQTICTKDRGYYLQLRNGHIGNL
;
A
#
# COMPACT_ATOMS: atom_id res chain seq x y z
N MET A 1 30.64 6.71 44.24
CA MET A 1 31.95 6.20 43.76
C MET A 1 31.70 5.44 42.46
N LEU A 2 31.72 6.12 41.30
CA LEU A 2 31.65 5.43 40.01
C LEU A 2 33.03 4.86 39.69
N LYS A 3 33.16 3.53 39.62
CA LYS A 3 34.39 2.89 39.16
C LYS A 3 34.59 3.27 37.68
N SER A 4 35.77 3.82 37.36
CA SER A 4 36.10 4.20 35.99
C SER A 4 36.05 2.99 35.08
N LEU A 5 35.23 3.06 34.03
CA LEU A 5 35.11 2.00 33.03
C LEU A 5 36.42 1.91 32.23
N SER A 6 36.86 0.69 31.94
CA SER A 6 38.03 0.46 31.09
C SER A 6 37.71 0.80 29.64
N LYS A 7 38.74 1.13 28.84
CA LYS A 7 38.56 1.43 27.41
C LYS A 7 37.81 0.30 26.67
N PHE A 8 38.04 -0.95 27.07
CA PHE A 8 37.36 -2.11 26.51
C PHE A 8 35.85 -2.10 26.81
N GLN A 9 35.45 -1.73 28.03
CA GLN A 9 34.04 -1.63 28.42
C GLN A 9 33.33 -0.52 27.64
N CYS A 10 34.00 0.61 27.38
CA CYS A 10 33.44 1.68 26.54
C CYS A 10 33.24 1.25 25.09
N TYR A 11 34.20 0.52 24.49
CA TYR A 11 34.05 -0.03 23.14
C TYR A 11 32.92 -1.04 23.05
N LEU A 12 32.79 -1.93 24.03
CA LEU A 12 31.73 -2.93 24.06
C LEU A 12 30.34 -2.29 24.19
N ILE A 13 30.20 -1.27 25.03
CA ILE A 13 28.93 -0.54 25.17
C ILE A 13 28.60 0.21 23.87
N PHE A 14 29.60 0.83 23.22
CA PHE A 14 29.39 1.53 21.96
C PHE A 14 28.98 0.60 20.81
N THR A 15 29.62 -0.57 20.69
CA THR A 15 29.26 -1.57 19.68
C THR A 15 27.90 -2.20 19.96
N LEU A 16 27.57 -2.51 21.22
CA LEU A 16 26.23 -2.96 21.61
C LEU A 16 25.16 -1.90 21.34
N SER A 17 25.46 -0.62 21.55
CA SER A 17 24.56 0.50 21.24
C SER A 17 24.32 0.63 19.74
N LEU A 18 25.37 0.52 18.93
CA LEU A 18 25.28 0.50 17.47
C LEU A 18 24.49 -0.72 16.96
N LEU A 19 24.71 -1.89 17.56
CA LEU A 19 23.98 -3.12 17.23
C LEU A 19 22.49 -2.98 17.60
N CYS A 20 22.21 -2.38 18.76
CA CYS A 20 20.85 -2.11 19.22
C CYS A 20 20.15 -1.09 18.32
N LEU A 21 20.83 -0.02 17.91
CA LEU A 21 20.30 0.95 16.93
C LEU A 21 20.05 0.31 15.56
N TRP A 22 20.92 -0.60 15.13
CA TRP A 22 20.72 -1.37 13.91
C TRP A 22 19.49 -2.30 14.01
N GLN A 23 19.29 -2.93 15.17
CA GLN A 23 18.11 -3.75 15.46
C GLN A 23 16.83 -2.91 15.57
N PHE A 24 16.90 -1.69 16.12
CA PHE A 24 15.76 -0.77 16.23
C PHE A 24 15.29 -0.22 14.88
N GLN A 25 16.19 -0.05 13.90
CA GLN A 25 15.80 0.30 12.53
C GLN A 25 14.97 -0.80 11.84
N ILE A 26 15.11 -2.06 12.28
CA ILE A 26 14.36 -3.20 11.75
C ILE A 26 12.95 -3.27 12.37
N ILE A 27 12.78 -2.75 13.60
CA ILE A 27 11.50 -2.82 14.35
C ILE A 27 10.58 -1.60 14.05
N ALA A 28 11.11 -0.51 13.49
CA ALA A 28 10.34 0.72 13.26
C ALA A 28 9.38 0.70 12.05
N SER A 29 9.35 -0.38 11.26
CA SER A 29 8.25 -0.61 10.33
C SER A 29 7.11 -1.24 11.12
N ALA A 30 6.10 -0.44 11.48
CA ALA A 30 4.83 -0.97 11.94
C ALA A 30 4.34 -1.96 10.89
N LYS A 31 4.47 -3.26 11.18
CA LYS A 31 3.97 -4.35 10.35
C LYS A 31 2.46 -4.14 10.22
N ALA A 32 2.06 -3.51 9.14
CA ALA A 32 0.68 -3.18 8.87
C ALA A 32 -0.06 -4.51 8.76
N ILE A 33 -0.79 -4.88 9.83
CA ILE A 33 -1.64 -6.07 9.94
C ILE A 33 -0.91 -7.34 9.43
N ASP A 34 -0.26 -8.08 10.34
CA ASP A 34 0.57 -9.27 10.01
C ASP A 34 -0.07 -10.23 8.98
N ASP A 35 -1.39 -10.36 9.00
CA ASP A 35 -2.15 -11.29 8.14
C ASP A 35 -2.85 -10.64 6.92
N ALA A 36 -2.63 -9.35 6.65
CA ALA A 36 -3.26 -8.74 5.48
C ALA A 36 -2.69 -9.32 4.18
N MET A 37 -3.57 -9.72 3.26
CA MET A 37 -3.13 -10.26 1.96
C MET A 37 -2.68 -9.16 0.98
N LEU A 38 -3.16 -7.93 1.17
CA LEU A 38 -2.87 -6.79 0.31
C LEU A 38 -3.08 -5.49 1.08
N ILE A 39 -2.07 -4.61 1.06
CA ILE A 39 -2.18 -3.25 1.59
C ILE A 39 -1.58 -2.28 0.58
N LEU A 40 -2.40 -1.70 -0.28
CA LEU A 40 -1.95 -0.68 -1.22
C LEU A 40 -1.82 0.67 -0.53
N THR A 41 -0.62 1.25 -0.54
CA THR A 41 -0.39 2.63 -0.09
C THR A 41 -0.25 3.58 -1.28
N PHE A 42 -0.94 4.71 -1.20
CA PHE A 42 -0.85 5.80 -2.19
C PHE A 42 0.04 6.95 -1.72
N ASP A 43 0.82 6.76 -0.64
CA ASP A 43 1.81 7.74 -0.23
C ASP A 43 2.85 7.94 -1.34
N LYS A 44 3.09 9.20 -1.73
CA LYS A 44 4.04 9.54 -2.79
C LYS A 44 5.45 9.02 -2.47
N ALA A 45 5.85 8.97 -1.21
CA ALA A 45 7.18 8.50 -0.81
C ALA A 45 7.34 6.98 -0.99
N ALA A 46 6.24 6.22 -0.92
CA ALA A 46 6.26 4.76 -1.06
C ALA A 46 6.04 4.30 -2.50
N MET A 47 5.38 5.10 -3.34
CA MET A 47 5.10 4.76 -4.74
C MET A 47 6.33 4.90 -5.65
N LYS A 48 6.36 4.11 -6.72
CA LYS A 48 7.33 4.33 -7.81
C LYS A 48 6.82 5.43 -8.73
N ILE A 49 7.59 6.51 -8.85
CA ILE A 49 7.27 7.68 -9.66
C ILE A 49 8.24 7.79 -10.83
N ASN A 50 7.72 8.09 -12.03
CA ASN A 50 8.52 8.40 -13.21
C ASN A 50 8.02 9.71 -13.84
N GLY A 51 8.90 10.68 -14.08
CA GLY A 51 8.52 11.97 -14.64
C GLY A 51 7.45 12.72 -13.83
N GLY A 52 7.46 12.57 -12.50
CA GLY A 52 6.46 13.15 -11.60
C GLY A 52 5.10 12.42 -11.56
N LYS A 53 4.92 11.37 -12.36
CA LYS A 53 3.68 10.59 -12.44
C LYS A 53 3.85 9.21 -11.78
N PRO A 54 2.82 8.67 -11.11
CA PRO A 54 2.90 7.34 -10.52
C PRO A 54 2.92 6.27 -11.62
N VAL A 55 3.80 5.28 -11.47
CA VAL A 55 3.86 4.11 -12.36
C VAL A 55 3.58 2.81 -11.62
N GLN A 56 3.83 2.77 -10.31
CA GLN A 56 3.56 1.60 -9.47
C GLN A 56 3.20 2.04 -8.05
N VAL A 57 2.19 1.37 -7.49
CA VAL A 57 1.70 1.49 -6.13
C VAL A 57 2.27 0.35 -5.30
N THR A 58 2.74 0.68 -4.10
CA THR A 58 3.42 -0.31 -3.25
C THR A 58 2.42 -1.09 -2.42
N ASP A 59 2.57 -2.42 -2.40
CA ASP A 59 1.94 -3.29 -1.44
C ASP A 59 2.79 -3.35 -0.17
N MET A 60 2.22 -2.92 0.96
CA MET A 60 2.84 -2.87 2.28
C MET A 60 2.54 -4.12 3.13
N SER A 61 1.80 -5.10 2.59
CA SER A 61 1.51 -6.34 3.30
C SER A 61 2.71 -7.28 3.45
N GLY A 62 3.74 -7.10 2.61
CA GLY A 62 4.86 -8.03 2.51
C GLY A 62 4.67 -9.17 1.51
N ASN A 63 3.55 -9.22 0.80
CA ASN A 63 3.26 -10.24 -0.23
C ASN A 63 3.74 -9.87 -1.64
N GLU A 64 4.40 -8.71 -1.79
CA GLU A 64 4.94 -8.20 -3.06
C GLU A 64 3.89 -8.04 -4.18
N ASN A 65 2.61 -7.91 -3.84
CA ASN A 65 1.51 -7.74 -4.78
C ASN A 65 1.38 -6.27 -5.22
N HIS A 66 2.49 -5.66 -5.67
CA HIS A 66 2.53 -4.26 -6.07
C HIS A 66 1.54 -3.97 -7.21
N GLY A 67 0.88 -2.82 -7.14
CA GLY A 67 -0.10 -2.38 -8.13
C GLY A 67 0.56 -1.66 -9.30
N LEU A 68 0.30 -2.08 -10.52
CA LEU A 68 0.77 -1.42 -11.75
C LEU A 68 -0.25 -0.38 -12.23
N ILE A 69 0.19 0.86 -12.42
CA ILE A 69 -0.68 1.93 -12.93
C ILE A 69 -1.00 1.67 -14.39
N ASN A 70 -2.29 1.73 -14.73
CA ASN A 70 -2.82 1.41 -16.05
C ASN A 70 -2.25 0.07 -16.55
N GLY A 71 -2.27 -0.95 -15.68
CA GLY A 71 -1.78 -2.28 -15.99
C GLY A 71 -2.82 -3.17 -16.65
N LYS A 72 -2.38 -4.07 -17.53
CA LYS A 72 -3.16 -5.21 -18.00
C LYS A 72 -2.26 -6.42 -18.17
N GLY A 73 -2.53 -7.48 -17.42
CA GLY A 73 -1.70 -8.69 -17.40
C GLY A 73 -0.25 -8.42 -16.96
N GLY A 74 -0.04 -7.47 -16.05
CA GLY A 74 1.28 -7.11 -15.53
C GLY A 74 2.13 -6.24 -16.46
N LYS A 75 1.53 -5.67 -17.51
CA LYS A 75 2.17 -4.73 -18.42
C LYS A 75 1.41 -3.41 -18.44
N SER A 76 2.12 -2.29 -18.51
CA SER A 76 1.45 -0.99 -18.68
C SER A 76 0.86 -0.93 -20.08
N VAL A 77 -0.38 -0.46 -20.19
CA VAL A 77 -1.07 -0.24 -21.48
C VAL A 77 -1.04 1.23 -21.90
N GLY A 78 -0.28 2.07 -21.19
CA GLY A 78 -0.22 3.51 -21.43
C GLY A 78 -1.46 4.25 -20.93
N GLY A 79 -1.68 5.46 -21.43
CA GLY A 79 -2.74 6.37 -20.98
C GLY A 79 -2.33 7.23 -19.78
N ASP A 80 -3.17 8.20 -19.45
CA ASP A 80 -2.89 9.14 -18.36
C ASP A 80 -2.99 8.44 -17.00
N PRO A 81 -1.92 8.45 -16.19
CA PRO A 81 -1.97 7.90 -14.84
C PRO A 81 -2.83 8.79 -13.94
N PRO A 82 -3.36 8.25 -12.82
CA PRO A 82 -4.10 9.06 -11.86
C PRO A 82 -3.22 10.15 -11.25
N GLU A 83 -3.83 11.28 -10.91
CA GLU A 83 -3.14 12.39 -10.28
C GLU A 83 -2.89 12.09 -8.80
N ILE A 84 -1.71 12.49 -8.30
CA ILE A 84 -1.39 12.41 -6.88
C ILE A 84 -1.98 13.64 -6.21
N VAL A 85 -2.90 13.43 -5.27
CA VAL A 85 -3.57 14.48 -4.49
C VAL A 85 -3.34 14.26 -2.99
N LEU A 86 -3.81 15.19 -2.17
CA LEU A 86 -3.88 14.98 -0.73
C LEU A 86 -5.04 14.04 -0.40
N GLY A 87 -4.72 12.98 0.36
CA GLY A 87 -5.69 11.99 0.83
C GLY A 87 -6.28 12.39 2.18
N LYS A 88 -7.09 11.49 2.77
CA LYS A 88 -7.48 11.63 4.18
C LYS A 88 -6.25 11.58 5.10
N TYR A 89 -5.30 10.72 4.77
CA TYR A 89 -3.99 10.62 5.40
C TYR A 89 -2.94 10.60 4.28
N GLY A 90 -1.90 11.42 4.39
CA GLY A 90 -0.85 11.51 3.38
C GLY A 90 -1.37 11.83 1.98
N ASN A 91 -0.95 11.04 0.98
CA ASN A 91 -1.38 11.18 -0.41
C ASN A 91 -2.46 10.16 -0.80
N ALA A 92 -3.16 10.47 -1.89
CA ALA A 92 -4.11 9.59 -2.55
C ALA A 92 -3.97 9.70 -4.07
N LEU A 93 -4.57 8.75 -4.79
CA LEU A 93 -4.71 8.80 -6.24
C LEU A 93 -6.12 9.29 -6.61
N GLN A 94 -6.20 10.31 -7.46
CA GLN A 94 -7.45 10.75 -8.07
C GLN A 94 -7.65 10.04 -9.41
N PHE A 95 -8.64 9.16 -9.45
CA PHE A 95 -9.01 8.41 -10.65
C PHE A 95 -9.97 9.21 -11.54
N SER A 96 -9.75 9.14 -12.86
CA SER A 96 -10.56 9.82 -13.87
C SER A 96 -11.73 8.96 -14.40
N GLY A 97 -11.77 7.68 -14.03
CA GLY A 97 -12.64 6.66 -14.61
C GLY A 97 -12.07 6.00 -15.87
N LYS A 98 -10.93 6.49 -16.39
CA LYS A 98 -10.19 5.87 -17.52
C LYS A 98 -8.86 5.27 -17.10
N ASN A 99 -8.49 5.41 -15.82
CA ASN A 99 -7.24 4.94 -15.25
C ASN A 99 -7.51 4.09 -14.00
N TRP A 100 -6.58 3.18 -13.70
CA TRP A 100 -6.72 2.21 -12.62
C TRP A 100 -5.35 1.72 -12.14
N VAL A 101 -5.36 0.95 -11.05
CA VAL A 101 -4.22 0.19 -10.55
C VAL A 101 -4.55 -1.28 -10.74
N GLU A 102 -3.73 -2.01 -11.48
CA GLU A 102 -3.83 -3.47 -11.62
C GLU A 102 -2.91 -4.14 -10.61
N VAL A 103 -3.47 -5.02 -9.78
CA VAL A 103 -2.68 -6.01 -9.05
C VAL A 103 -2.81 -7.34 -9.80
N VAL A 104 -1.69 -7.91 -10.22
CA VAL A 104 -1.67 -9.17 -10.99
C VAL A 104 -2.08 -10.34 -10.09
N ASP A 105 -2.78 -11.33 -10.66
CA ASP A 105 -3.13 -12.55 -9.94
C ASP A 105 -1.89 -13.21 -9.35
N SER A 106 -1.96 -13.58 -8.07
CA SER A 106 -0.91 -14.29 -7.35
C SER A 106 -1.53 -15.33 -6.41
N LYS A 107 -0.71 -16.27 -5.93
CA LYS A 107 -1.19 -17.30 -5.00
C LYS A 107 -1.68 -16.70 -3.68
N THR A 108 -1.06 -15.61 -3.22
CA THR A 108 -1.42 -14.90 -1.98
C THR A 108 -2.71 -14.08 -2.12
N LEU A 109 -3.28 -13.95 -3.32
CA LEU A 109 -4.57 -13.28 -3.54
C LEU A 109 -5.72 -14.24 -3.86
N ARG A 110 -5.48 -15.56 -3.73
CA ARG A 110 -6.50 -16.59 -3.91
C ARG A 110 -7.20 -16.84 -2.58
N ILE A 111 -8.11 -15.93 -2.25
CA ILE A 111 -8.88 -15.95 -1.01
C ILE A 111 -9.90 -17.10 -1.08
N THR A 112 -9.84 -18.03 -0.13
CA THR A 112 -10.74 -19.21 -0.06
C THR A 112 -11.75 -19.15 1.08
N ASP A 113 -11.49 -18.31 2.08
CA ASP A 113 -12.31 -18.20 3.29
C ASP A 113 -12.95 -16.80 3.39
N ALA A 114 -13.00 -16.23 4.60
CA ALA A 114 -13.57 -14.92 4.84
C ALA A 114 -12.70 -13.81 4.22
N LEU A 115 -13.38 -12.84 3.61
CA LEU A 115 -12.77 -11.65 3.03
C LEU A 115 -13.23 -10.40 3.78
N THR A 116 -12.29 -9.56 4.18
CA THR A 116 -12.56 -8.19 4.64
C THR A 116 -11.87 -7.20 3.72
N MET A 117 -12.62 -6.23 3.20
CA MET A 117 -12.09 -5.15 2.35
C MET A 117 -12.35 -3.80 2.99
N THR A 118 -11.34 -2.95 3.04
CA THR A 118 -11.45 -1.59 3.58
C THR A 118 -10.73 -0.59 2.68
N ALA A 119 -11.33 0.58 2.46
CA ALA A 119 -10.70 1.65 1.68
C ALA A 119 -11.18 3.02 2.15
N TRP A 120 -10.29 4.02 2.09
CA TRP A 120 -10.67 5.43 2.15
C TRP A 120 -10.99 5.92 0.74
N VAL A 121 -12.24 6.29 0.50
CA VAL A 121 -12.69 6.77 -0.82
C VAL A 121 -13.38 8.13 -0.70
N LYS A 122 -13.16 8.99 -1.69
CA LYS A 122 -13.83 10.29 -1.83
C LYS A 122 -14.44 10.38 -3.24
N PRO A 123 -15.62 9.80 -3.47
CA PRO A 123 -16.28 9.85 -4.77
C PRO A 123 -16.66 11.30 -5.14
N LYS A 124 -16.52 11.68 -6.42
CA LYS A 124 -17.07 12.96 -6.95
C LYS A 124 -18.58 12.87 -7.20
N SER A 125 -19.09 11.67 -7.45
CA SER A 125 -20.51 11.35 -7.59
C SER A 125 -20.76 9.99 -6.96
N ILE A 126 -21.92 9.86 -6.32
CA ILE A 126 -22.41 8.61 -5.73
C ILE A 126 -23.63 8.07 -6.49
N ALA A 127 -24.01 8.71 -7.60
CA ALA A 127 -25.13 8.28 -8.45
C ALA A 127 -24.66 7.21 -9.44
N GLY A 128 -25.45 6.16 -9.66
CA GLY A 128 -25.06 5.04 -10.51
C GLY A 128 -24.05 4.12 -9.82
N GLU A 129 -23.13 3.53 -10.59
CA GLU A 129 -22.18 2.54 -10.10
C GLU A 129 -20.73 3.06 -10.10
N GLN A 130 -20.04 2.93 -8.97
CA GLN A 130 -18.61 3.24 -8.85
C GLN A 130 -17.88 2.05 -8.24
N THR A 131 -17.15 1.31 -9.07
CA THR A 131 -16.29 0.22 -8.60
C THR A 131 -15.03 0.79 -7.97
N ILE A 132 -14.82 0.48 -6.69
CA ILE A 132 -13.63 0.89 -5.93
C ILE A 132 -12.50 -0.12 -6.14
N CYS A 133 -12.83 -1.41 -6.04
CA CYS A 133 -11.91 -2.52 -6.24
C CYS A 133 -12.69 -3.72 -6.76
N THR A 134 -12.10 -4.49 -7.66
CA THR A 134 -12.69 -5.71 -8.21
C THR A 134 -11.63 -6.77 -8.45
N LYS A 135 -12.00 -8.02 -8.18
CA LYS A 135 -11.33 -9.21 -8.71
C LYS A 135 -12.25 -9.81 -9.75
N ASP A 136 -11.77 -9.94 -10.98
CA ASP A 136 -12.58 -10.48 -12.08
C ASP A 136 -13.17 -11.85 -11.69
N ARG A 137 -14.49 -11.98 -11.85
CA ARG A 137 -15.32 -13.15 -11.49
C ARG A 137 -15.21 -13.59 -10.02
N GLY A 138 -14.69 -12.75 -9.13
CA GLY A 138 -14.59 -13.03 -7.71
C GLY A 138 -15.49 -12.12 -6.91
N TYR A 139 -14.89 -11.06 -6.36
CA TYR A 139 -15.52 -10.13 -5.43
C TYR A 139 -15.26 -8.68 -5.85
N TYR A 140 -16.07 -7.77 -5.36
CA TYR A 140 -15.89 -6.34 -5.56
C TYR A 140 -16.35 -5.53 -4.35
N LEU A 141 -15.74 -4.37 -4.20
CA LEU A 141 -16.21 -3.29 -3.35
C LEU A 141 -16.72 -2.17 -4.27
N GLN A 142 -17.99 -1.81 -4.15
CA GLN A 142 -18.66 -0.88 -5.05
C GLN A 142 -19.58 0.06 -4.28
N LEU A 143 -19.74 1.29 -4.79
CA LEU A 143 -20.84 2.19 -4.43
C LEU A 143 -21.92 2.10 -5.51
N ARG A 144 -23.18 1.94 -5.08
CA ARG A 144 -24.36 1.95 -5.95
C ARG A 144 -25.39 2.92 -5.37
N ASN A 145 -25.66 4.00 -6.09
CA ASN A 145 -26.66 5.01 -5.71
C ASN A 145 -26.53 5.51 -4.25
N GLY A 146 -25.30 5.74 -3.79
CA GLY A 146 -25.02 6.19 -2.42
C GLY A 146 -24.92 5.09 -1.37
N HIS A 147 -25.15 3.83 -1.74
CA HIS A 147 -25.02 2.67 -0.85
C HIS A 147 -23.75 1.88 -1.15
N ILE A 148 -23.19 1.22 -0.13
CA ILE A 148 -22.08 0.28 -0.31
C ILE A 148 -22.68 -1.09 -0.66
N GLY A 149 -22.21 -1.69 -1.75
CA GLY A 149 -22.58 -3.04 -2.17
C GLY A 149 -23.79 -3.10 -3.12
N ASN A 150 -24.37 -4.30 -3.20
CA ASN A 150 -25.56 -4.58 -4.02
C ASN A 150 -26.81 -4.34 -3.19
N LEU A 151 -27.40 -3.17 -3.32
CA LEU A 151 -28.75 -2.86 -2.87
C LEU A 151 -29.54 -2.27 -4.04
#